data_AF-A0A5N5MIG6-F1
#
_entry.id   AF-A0A5N5MIG6-F1
#
_cell.length_a   1.000
_cell.length_b   1.000
_cell.length_c   1.000
_cell.angle_alpha   90.00
_cell.angle_beta   90.00
_cell.angle_gamma   90.00
#
_symmetry.space_group_name_H-M   'P 1'
#
loop_
_entity.id
_entity.type
_entity.pdbx_description
1 polymer ?
#
loop_
_entity_poly.entity_id
_entity_poly.type
_entity_poly.pdbx_seq_one_letter_code
_entity_poly.pdbx_strand_id
1 'polypeptide(L)'
;MLQLLKKTAILAILAISAGTVAASPYLLDSRTLHARWTYDVCNNCSLYDLAAPDKNTFNDGPLGNWHAGRTYDLCLGGPAACNVKSKVTLDFQGLNLYFNFSRWPTGYNYENAGVFLAPMGVGYGPSFLSPPTDVTPTLPCSVNPDGSATCVVSFSALTGTSSSDAAVLFKAMCPLGAKQALDFYIAFSGSVKHSSGTISPFSQQYPCTSYSSGQCTSYCTSCIYAEMSYRCSKCYVPCPSTTSTSSTSSSSTSTASTESSTSTTSTTSTESSTSTTSTESSTSTTSTTSTTSTTSTTSTTSTESSTSTTSTESSTSTTSTTSTTSTDSTTSTTSTTSTTSTTSTTSTTSTTTPTSTTSTTSSTPTPTSCDYGTAFGYQDQGHSFTLDSQSPLPQGCNRWGWYETPTAVELQTGISGILYVGAGRNDLSKATNVGSWSAVKVGGLVSVTYTVAPPYSLKEVHVDLDCLPMDKCAPGTYTFGKTFSGAGVAAYTTAPGMPFPVCPAGRKPYLTVHASILVTSTTTCGPPVAS
;
A
#
# COMPACT_ATOMS: atom_id res chain seq x y z
N MET A 1 -30.94 -79.50 -24.57
CA MET A 1 -32.06 -78.61 -24.92
C MET A 1 -32.49 -77.95 -23.59
N LEU A 2 -31.79 -76.90 -23.14
CA LEU A 2 -31.99 -75.48 -23.52
C LEU A 2 -33.39 -75.02 -23.04
N GLN A 3 -33.54 -74.38 -21.89
CA GLN A 3 -33.53 -72.92 -21.68
C GLN A 3 -34.02 -72.67 -20.22
N LEU A 4 -33.81 -71.56 -19.50
CA LEU A 4 -32.99 -70.36 -19.58
C LEU A 4 -33.32 -69.64 -18.26
N LEU A 5 -32.37 -69.57 -17.31
CA LEU A 5 -32.59 -68.95 -16.01
C LEU A 5 -31.31 -68.20 -15.62
N LYS A 6 -31.25 -66.88 -15.84
CA LYS A 6 -30.22 -66.01 -15.27
C LYS A 6 -30.80 -64.62 -15.00
N LYS A 7 -31.16 -64.39 -13.74
CA LYS A 7 -31.11 -63.05 -13.12
C LYS A 7 -29.67 -62.86 -12.61
N THR A 8 -28.98 -61.88 -13.16
CA THR A 8 -27.65 -61.47 -12.73
C THR A 8 -27.80 -60.46 -11.60
N ALA A 9 -27.40 -60.83 -10.38
CA ALA A 9 -27.11 -59.87 -9.32
C ALA A 9 -25.64 -59.48 -9.46
N ILE A 10 -25.37 -58.22 -9.80
CA ILE A 10 -24.02 -57.65 -9.83
C ILE A 10 -23.70 -57.22 -8.40
N LEU A 11 -22.77 -57.95 -7.79
CA LEU A 11 -22.12 -57.58 -6.54
C LEU A 11 -20.95 -56.64 -6.89
N ALA A 12 -21.12 -55.33 -6.67
CA ALA A 12 -20.04 -54.37 -6.79
C ALA A 12 -19.28 -54.29 -5.46
N ILE A 13 -18.12 -54.93 -5.42
CA ILE A 13 -17.10 -54.72 -4.38
C ILE A 13 -16.34 -53.45 -4.77
N LEU A 14 -16.64 -52.33 -4.11
CA LEU A 14 -15.77 -51.15 -4.13
C LEU A 14 -14.75 -51.30 -3.00
N ALA A 15 -13.53 -51.65 -3.36
CA ALA A 15 -12.37 -51.56 -2.48
C ALA A 15 -12.02 -50.08 -2.28
N ILE A 16 -12.15 -49.59 -1.05
CA ILE A 16 -11.66 -48.28 -0.63
C ILE A 16 -10.15 -48.44 -0.37
N SER A 17 -9.33 -48.10 -1.36
CA SER A 17 -7.91 -47.83 -1.14
C SER A 17 -7.77 -46.43 -0.55
N ALA A 18 -7.57 -46.36 0.76
CA ALA A 18 -7.17 -45.14 1.46
C ALA A 18 -5.74 -44.77 1.06
N GLY A 19 -5.59 -43.98 0.01
CA GLY A 19 -4.37 -43.24 -0.27
C GLY A 19 -4.30 -42.04 0.65
N THR A 20 -3.51 -42.14 1.72
CA THR A 20 -3.11 -41.00 2.53
C THR A 20 -2.26 -40.06 1.67
N VAL A 21 -2.89 -39.08 1.04
CA VAL A 21 -2.17 -37.93 0.48
C VAL A 21 -1.76 -37.09 1.69
N ALA A 22 -0.49 -37.20 2.08
CA ALA A 22 0.11 -36.29 3.05
C ALA A 22 0.01 -34.86 2.48
N ALA A 23 -0.95 -34.09 2.99
CA ALA A 23 -1.05 -32.67 2.73
C ALA A 23 0.21 -32.00 3.30
N SER A 24 1.07 -31.55 2.40
CA SER A 24 2.24 -30.75 2.75
C SER A 24 1.75 -29.41 3.33
N PRO A 25 2.19 -29.01 4.53
CA PRO A 25 1.84 -27.69 5.05
C PRO A 25 2.49 -26.63 4.16
N TYR A 26 1.66 -25.80 3.51
CA TYR A 26 2.10 -24.60 2.83
C TYR A 26 2.68 -23.63 3.87
N LEU A 27 3.98 -23.78 4.14
CA LEU A 27 4.83 -22.64 4.48
C LEU A 27 4.67 -21.62 3.35
N LEU A 28 4.65 -20.34 3.69
CA LEU A 28 4.87 -19.22 2.77
C LEU A 28 6.25 -19.41 2.14
N ASP A 29 6.29 -20.30 1.17
CA ASP A 29 7.46 -20.61 0.38
C ASP A 29 7.80 -19.31 -0.34
N SER A 30 9.01 -18.83 -0.10
CA SER A 30 9.66 -17.78 -0.87
C SER A 30 9.91 -18.34 -2.28
N ARG A 31 8.83 -18.70 -2.99
CA ARG A 31 8.89 -19.13 -4.38
C ARG A 31 9.68 -18.06 -5.08
N THR A 32 10.84 -18.47 -5.55
CA THR A 32 11.75 -17.68 -6.36
C THR A 32 10.90 -16.91 -7.35
N LEU A 33 10.76 -15.60 -7.10
CA LEU A 33 10.09 -14.67 -7.99
C LEU A 33 10.77 -14.89 -9.34
N HIS A 34 10.05 -15.54 -10.27
CA HIS A 34 10.66 -15.91 -11.54
C HIS A 34 11.13 -14.62 -12.20
N ALA A 35 12.41 -14.57 -12.57
CA ALA A 35 13.01 -13.43 -13.26
C ALA A 35 12.16 -13.10 -14.49
N ARG A 36 11.63 -11.87 -14.55
CA ARG A 36 10.68 -11.48 -15.58
C ARG A 36 11.36 -10.69 -16.68
N TRP A 37 11.42 -11.34 -17.84
CA TRP A 37 11.76 -10.75 -19.14
C TRP A 37 10.48 -10.31 -19.89
N THR A 38 9.30 -10.63 -19.36
CA THR A 38 8.00 -10.54 -20.06
C THR A 38 7.09 -9.43 -19.56
N TYR A 39 7.51 -8.64 -18.55
CA TYR A 39 6.82 -7.39 -18.28
C TYR A 39 7.25 -6.40 -19.35
N ASP A 40 6.30 -6.00 -20.19
CA ASP A 40 6.54 -5.18 -21.38
C ASP A 40 7.27 -3.88 -21.05
N VAL A 41 7.11 -3.35 -19.83
CA VAL A 41 7.77 -2.12 -19.40
C VAL A 41 9.20 -2.32 -18.91
N CYS A 42 9.56 -3.49 -18.38
CA CYS A 42 10.96 -3.81 -18.02
C CYS A 42 11.73 -4.25 -19.29
N ASN A 43 11.64 -3.48 -20.37
CA ASN A 43 12.31 -3.74 -21.65
C ASN A 43 13.41 -2.71 -21.97
N ASN A 44 13.62 -1.73 -21.10
CA ASN A 44 14.61 -0.67 -21.27
C ASN A 44 15.68 -0.75 -20.18
N CYS A 45 16.94 -0.58 -20.59
CA CYS A 45 18.08 -0.55 -19.69
C CYS A 45 18.08 0.57 -18.66
N SER A 46 17.40 1.68 -18.93
CA SER A 46 17.22 2.74 -17.94
C SER A 46 16.43 2.29 -16.70
N LEU A 47 15.71 1.17 -16.80
CA LEU A 47 14.89 0.61 -15.72
C LEU A 47 15.60 -0.53 -14.99
N TYR A 48 16.83 -0.88 -15.35
CA TYR A 48 17.57 -1.95 -14.70
C TYR A 48 17.70 -1.71 -13.18
N ASP A 49 17.45 -2.77 -12.40
CA ASP A 49 17.46 -2.78 -10.92
C ASP A 49 16.37 -1.92 -10.25
N LEU A 50 15.52 -1.25 -11.02
CA LEU A 50 14.41 -0.47 -10.49
C LEU A 50 13.24 -1.39 -10.10
N ALA A 51 12.66 -1.18 -8.92
CA ALA A 51 11.47 -1.92 -8.49
C ALA A 51 10.23 -1.46 -9.28
N ALA A 52 9.50 -2.40 -9.85
CA ALA A 52 8.28 -2.17 -10.63
C ALA A 52 7.12 -3.05 -10.11
N PRO A 53 5.85 -2.62 -10.25
CA PRO A 53 4.69 -3.41 -9.85
C PRO A 53 4.68 -4.81 -10.48
N ASP A 54 4.48 -5.84 -9.66
CA ASP A 54 4.51 -7.22 -10.12
C ASP A 54 3.09 -7.82 -10.18
N LYS A 55 2.62 -8.09 -11.40
CA LYS A 55 1.26 -8.63 -11.65
C LYS A 55 0.96 -10.03 -11.10
N ASN A 56 1.95 -10.79 -10.64
CA ASN A 56 1.73 -12.10 -10.00
C ASN A 56 1.78 -11.99 -8.48
N THR A 57 1.94 -10.78 -7.95
CA THR A 57 2.04 -10.56 -6.50
C THR A 57 0.84 -9.82 -5.94
N PHE A 58 -0.22 -9.67 -6.73
CA PHE A 58 -1.51 -9.25 -6.20
C PHE A 58 -1.94 -10.23 -5.11
N ASN A 59 -2.27 -9.68 -3.96
CA ASN A 59 -2.80 -10.42 -2.83
C ASN A 59 -4.09 -9.74 -2.38
N ASP A 60 -5.05 -10.56 -1.96
CA ASP A 60 -6.16 -10.12 -1.14
C ASP A 60 -5.54 -9.65 0.19
N GLY A 61 -5.68 -8.38 0.54
CA GLY A 61 -4.93 -7.68 1.60
C GLY A 61 -5.09 -8.25 3.02
N PRO A 62 -4.94 -7.43 4.09
CA PRO A 62 -5.10 -7.90 5.47
C PRO A 62 -6.37 -8.74 5.71
N LEU A 63 -7.52 -8.32 5.17
CA LEU A 63 -8.79 -9.07 5.26
C LEU A 63 -8.68 -10.47 4.65
N GLY A 64 -7.95 -10.62 3.54
CA GLY A 64 -7.76 -11.90 2.84
C GLY A 64 -6.63 -12.77 3.39
N ASN A 65 -5.99 -12.38 4.50
CA ASN A 65 -4.76 -12.99 5.00
C ASN A 65 -3.65 -13.07 3.94
N TRP A 66 -3.57 -12.08 3.04
CA TRP A 66 -2.51 -11.99 2.02
C TRP A 66 -2.50 -13.16 1.03
N HIS A 67 -3.66 -13.73 0.75
CA HIS A 67 -3.81 -14.79 -0.23
C HIS A 67 -3.53 -14.26 -1.65
N ALA A 68 -2.69 -14.96 -2.41
CA ALA A 68 -2.38 -14.57 -3.78
C ALA A 68 -3.65 -14.64 -4.65
N GLY A 69 -4.06 -13.49 -5.17
CA GLY A 69 -5.36 -13.33 -5.81
C GLY A 69 -5.38 -12.04 -6.61
N ARG A 70 -5.87 -12.13 -7.85
CA ARG A 70 -6.09 -10.97 -8.74
C ARG A 70 -7.44 -11.01 -9.46
N THR A 71 -8.28 -11.96 -9.09
CA THR A 71 -9.55 -12.21 -9.75
C THR A 71 -10.64 -12.23 -8.70
N TYR A 72 -11.63 -11.37 -8.89
CA TYR A 72 -12.77 -11.23 -7.99
C TYR A 72 -14.02 -11.75 -8.68
N ASP A 73 -14.83 -12.50 -7.93
CA ASP A 73 -16.12 -12.97 -8.41
C ASP A 73 -17.16 -11.84 -8.30
N LEU A 74 -17.99 -11.71 -9.33
CA LEU A 74 -19.10 -10.76 -9.41
C LEU A 74 -20.41 -11.51 -9.31
N CYS A 75 -21.37 -10.93 -8.59
CA CYS A 75 -22.67 -11.51 -8.29
C CYS A 75 -23.80 -10.63 -8.83
N LEU A 76 -24.63 -11.20 -9.70
CA LEU A 76 -25.86 -10.55 -10.14
C LEU A 76 -26.85 -10.45 -8.98
N GLY A 77 -27.46 -9.28 -8.76
CA GLY A 77 -28.33 -9.03 -7.60
C GLY A 77 -27.60 -8.88 -6.26
N GLY A 78 -26.26 -8.91 -6.27
CA GLY A 78 -25.42 -8.71 -5.09
C GLY A 78 -24.95 -10.00 -4.42
N PRO A 79 -24.08 -9.89 -3.40
CA PRO A 79 -23.37 -11.03 -2.82
C PRO A 79 -24.30 -12.03 -2.09
N ALA A 80 -25.44 -11.57 -1.57
CA ALA A 80 -26.44 -12.42 -0.93
C ALA A 80 -27.25 -13.28 -1.93
N ALA A 81 -27.31 -12.89 -3.21
CA ALA A 81 -28.13 -13.51 -4.25
C ALA A 81 -27.30 -14.02 -5.43
N CYS A 82 -26.08 -14.51 -5.16
CA CYS A 82 -25.03 -14.80 -6.15
C CYS A 82 -25.27 -16.07 -7.00
N ASN A 83 -26.41 -16.17 -7.68
CA ASN A 83 -26.80 -17.31 -8.52
C ASN A 83 -26.21 -17.24 -9.93
N VAL A 84 -26.00 -16.03 -10.44
CA VAL A 84 -25.33 -15.78 -11.73
C VAL A 84 -24.03 -15.06 -11.42
N LYS A 85 -22.92 -15.61 -11.90
CA LYS A 85 -21.57 -15.10 -11.64
C LYS A 85 -20.88 -14.61 -12.90
N SER A 86 -20.04 -13.60 -12.72
CA SER A 86 -18.99 -13.22 -13.65
C SER A 86 -17.70 -12.98 -12.86
N LYS A 87 -16.66 -12.46 -13.50
CA LYS A 87 -15.36 -12.20 -12.87
C LYS A 87 -14.79 -10.88 -13.34
N VAL A 88 -13.97 -10.27 -12.50
CA VAL A 88 -13.05 -9.20 -12.90
C VAL A 88 -11.62 -9.62 -12.57
N THR A 89 -10.71 -9.45 -13.51
CA THR A 89 -9.29 -9.80 -13.35
C THR A 89 -8.42 -8.56 -13.50
N LEU A 90 -7.51 -8.39 -12.56
CA LEU A 90 -6.57 -7.28 -12.52
C LEU A 90 -5.29 -7.64 -13.26
N ASP A 91 -4.75 -6.67 -13.98
CA ASP A 91 -3.49 -6.83 -14.70
C ASP A 91 -2.74 -5.50 -14.79
N PHE A 92 -1.43 -5.55 -14.61
CA PHE A 92 -0.58 -4.42 -14.98
C PHE A 92 -0.16 -4.60 -16.44
N GLN A 93 -0.41 -3.58 -17.27
CA GLN A 93 0.03 -3.54 -18.66
C GLN A 93 0.55 -2.14 -18.97
N GLY A 94 1.79 -2.02 -19.42
CA GLY A 94 2.38 -0.70 -19.55
C GLY A 94 2.44 0.02 -18.20
N LEU A 95 2.13 1.32 -18.23
CA LEU A 95 2.05 2.20 -17.06
C LEU A 95 0.62 2.32 -16.52
N ASN A 96 -0.19 1.27 -16.68
CA ASN A 96 -1.58 1.26 -16.26
C ASN A 96 -1.95 -0.03 -15.51
N LEU A 97 -2.93 0.11 -14.62
CA LEU A 97 -3.66 -0.99 -13.99
C LEU A 97 -4.99 -1.18 -14.74
N TYR A 98 -5.20 -2.38 -15.24
CA TYR A 98 -6.41 -2.79 -15.94
C TYR A 98 -7.31 -3.60 -15.04
N PHE A 99 -8.62 -3.35 -15.13
CA PHE A 99 -9.67 -4.18 -14.55
C PHE A 99 -10.49 -4.76 -15.69
N ASN A 100 -10.28 -6.04 -15.97
CA ASN A 100 -10.88 -6.73 -17.10
C ASN A 100 -12.08 -7.55 -16.62
N PHE A 101 -13.28 -7.04 -16.90
CA PHE A 101 -14.54 -7.68 -16.57
C PHE A 101 -14.88 -8.73 -17.61
N SER A 102 -14.99 -9.99 -17.19
CA SER A 102 -15.42 -11.10 -18.02
C SER A 102 -16.86 -10.90 -18.48
N ARG A 103 -17.18 -11.47 -19.65
CA ARG A 103 -18.56 -11.52 -20.15
C ARG A 103 -19.46 -12.28 -19.17
N TRP A 104 -20.67 -11.77 -18.95
CA TRP A 104 -21.69 -12.50 -18.20
C TRP A 104 -22.19 -13.74 -18.97
N PRO A 105 -22.79 -14.74 -18.28
CA PRO A 105 -23.43 -15.87 -18.94
C PRO A 105 -24.47 -15.45 -19.98
N THR A 106 -24.76 -16.35 -20.91
CA THR A 106 -25.66 -16.10 -22.05
C THR A 106 -26.96 -15.43 -21.61
N GLY A 107 -27.31 -14.34 -22.31
CA GLY A 107 -28.51 -13.57 -22.06
C GLY A 107 -28.30 -12.26 -21.30
N TYR A 108 -27.11 -12.00 -20.75
CA TYR A 108 -26.77 -10.74 -20.08
C TYR A 108 -25.65 -9.99 -20.81
N ASN A 109 -25.79 -8.68 -20.96
CA ASN A 109 -24.75 -7.78 -21.46
C ASN A 109 -24.55 -6.62 -20.48
N TYR A 110 -23.33 -6.10 -20.35
CA TYR A 110 -23.10 -4.90 -19.53
C TYR A 110 -23.89 -3.71 -20.10
N GLU A 111 -24.64 -3.04 -19.23
CA GLU A 111 -25.17 -1.70 -19.49
C GLU A 111 -24.16 -0.66 -18.98
N ASN A 112 -23.62 -0.89 -17.78
CA ASN A 112 -22.48 -0.16 -17.23
C ASN A 112 -21.67 -1.06 -16.28
N ALA A 113 -20.41 -0.69 -16.06
CA ALA A 113 -19.54 -1.27 -15.07
C ALA A 113 -18.64 -0.18 -14.50
N GLY A 114 -18.27 -0.32 -13.23
CA GLY A 114 -17.37 0.62 -12.58
C GLY A 114 -16.57 0.00 -11.46
N VAL A 115 -15.48 0.69 -11.13
CA VAL A 115 -14.55 0.35 -10.06
C VAL A 115 -14.56 1.50 -9.06
N PHE A 116 -14.73 1.18 -7.78
CA PHE A 116 -14.30 2.05 -6.70
C PHE A 116 -12.87 1.68 -6.35
N LEU A 117 -11.99 2.67 -6.30
CA LEU A 117 -10.60 2.49 -5.93
C LEU A 117 -10.16 3.66 -5.05
N ALA A 118 -9.66 3.36 -3.85
CA ALA A 118 -9.13 4.34 -2.93
C ALA A 118 -7.80 3.84 -2.34
N PRO A 119 -6.81 4.73 -2.14
CA PRO A 119 -5.57 4.35 -1.49
C PRO A 119 -5.85 3.92 -0.05
N MET A 120 -5.17 2.88 0.40
CA MET A 120 -5.20 2.41 1.79
C MET A 120 -3.92 2.80 2.54
N GLY A 121 -2.78 2.85 1.84
CA GLY A 121 -1.47 3.19 2.41
C GLY A 121 -0.31 2.60 1.62
N VAL A 122 0.88 2.59 2.24
CA VAL A 122 2.10 1.99 1.70
C VAL A 122 2.54 0.82 2.58
N GLY A 123 2.59 -0.39 2.00
CA GLY A 123 3.06 -1.60 2.68
C GLY A 123 2.20 -2.10 3.84
N TYR A 124 2.65 -3.18 4.49
CA TYR A 124 1.93 -3.92 5.56
C TYR A 124 1.86 -3.13 6.89
N GLY A 125 2.09 -1.81 6.86
CA GLY A 125 2.13 -0.92 8.00
C GLY A 125 0.78 -0.20 8.21
N PRO A 126 0.34 0.04 9.45
CA PRO A 126 -0.93 0.66 9.74
C PRO A 126 -0.86 2.17 9.53
N SER A 127 -0.97 2.59 8.29
CA SER A 127 -1.49 3.91 7.93
C SER A 127 -2.83 3.71 7.20
N PHE A 128 -3.71 2.86 7.74
CA PHE A 128 -5.03 2.65 7.15
C PHE A 128 -5.81 3.95 7.25
N LEU A 129 -6.02 4.63 6.13
CA LEU A 129 -7.17 5.52 6.01
C LEU A 129 -8.40 4.74 6.49
N SER A 130 -9.32 5.41 7.20
CA SER A 130 -10.50 4.71 7.72
C SER A 130 -11.20 3.97 6.57
N PRO A 131 -11.62 2.71 6.77
CA PRO A 131 -12.42 1.97 5.81
C PRO A 131 -13.50 2.83 5.16
N PRO A 132 -13.64 2.78 3.82
CA PRO A 132 -14.68 3.54 3.15
C PRO A 132 -16.06 3.04 3.58
N THR A 133 -16.94 3.99 3.90
CA THR A 133 -18.36 3.71 4.19
C THR A 133 -19.23 3.76 2.94
N ASP A 134 -18.68 4.25 1.83
CA ASP A 134 -19.30 4.32 0.51
C ASP A 134 -18.29 3.84 -0.53
N VAL A 135 -18.75 2.96 -1.41
CA VAL A 135 -17.97 2.33 -2.48
C VAL A 135 -18.59 2.59 -3.85
N THR A 136 -19.29 3.72 -3.99
CA THR A 136 -19.81 4.18 -5.27
C THR A 136 -18.68 4.25 -6.31
N PRO A 137 -18.81 3.64 -7.49
CA PRO A 137 -17.73 3.62 -8.47
C PRO A 137 -17.23 5.01 -8.84
N THR A 138 -15.92 5.21 -8.68
CA THR A 138 -15.22 6.44 -9.07
C THR A 138 -14.60 6.33 -10.46
N LEU A 139 -14.45 5.10 -10.96
CA LEU A 139 -13.88 4.79 -12.26
C LEU A 139 -14.90 4.09 -13.16
N PRO A 140 -15.43 4.77 -14.19
CA PRO A 140 -16.32 4.15 -15.16
C PRO A 140 -15.53 3.25 -16.13
N CYS A 141 -16.09 2.10 -16.48
CA CYS A 141 -15.51 1.18 -17.45
C CYS A 141 -16.14 1.37 -18.83
N SER A 142 -15.35 1.08 -19.88
CA SER A 142 -15.85 0.98 -21.24
C SER A 142 -16.39 -0.43 -21.49
N VAL A 143 -17.60 -0.56 -22.03
CA VAL A 143 -18.18 -1.84 -22.46
C VAL A 143 -17.66 -2.17 -23.86
N ASN A 144 -17.10 -3.36 -24.02
CA ASN A 144 -16.48 -3.81 -25.25
C ASN A 144 -17.51 -4.50 -26.18
N PRO A 145 -17.26 -4.54 -27.50
CA PRO A 145 -18.17 -5.18 -28.46
C PRO A 145 -18.40 -6.68 -28.23
N ASP A 146 -17.48 -7.37 -27.56
CA ASP A 146 -17.57 -8.79 -27.22
C ASP A 146 -18.44 -9.06 -25.97
N GLY A 147 -18.97 -8.00 -25.35
CA GLY A 147 -19.78 -8.07 -24.13
C GLY A 147 -18.96 -8.14 -22.85
N SER A 148 -17.64 -7.96 -22.90
CA SER A 148 -16.79 -7.70 -21.73
C SER A 148 -16.80 -6.21 -21.36
N ALA A 149 -16.14 -5.82 -20.28
CA ALA A 149 -15.89 -4.41 -19.96
C ALA A 149 -14.48 -4.19 -19.43
N THR A 150 -13.92 -3.01 -19.62
CA THR A 150 -12.56 -2.67 -19.19
C THR A 150 -12.51 -1.30 -18.53
N CYS A 151 -11.93 -1.25 -17.34
CA CYS A 151 -11.50 -0.01 -16.69
C CYS A 151 -9.97 0.07 -16.75
N VAL A 152 -9.43 1.27 -16.92
CA VAL A 152 -7.98 1.53 -16.96
C VAL A 152 -7.65 2.69 -16.04
N VAL A 153 -6.68 2.51 -15.14
CA VAL A 153 -6.13 3.57 -14.31
C VAL A 153 -4.65 3.71 -14.60
N SER A 154 -4.20 4.92 -14.92
CA SER A 154 -2.77 5.17 -15.08
C SER A 154 -2.04 5.19 -13.74
N PHE A 155 -0.76 4.84 -13.74
CA PHE A 155 0.07 4.91 -12.53
C PHE A 155 0.14 6.35 -12.00
N SER A 156 0.11 7.34 -12.89
CA SER A 156 0.05 8.75 -12.52
C SER A 156 -1.20 9.08 -11.71
N ALA A 157 -2.35 8.53 -12.09
CA ALA A 157 -3.61 8.71 -11.35
C ALA A 157 -3.61 7.95 -10.02
N LEU A 158 -3.07 6.72 -9.97
CA LEU A 158 -2.97 5.92 -8.73
C LEU A 158 -2.09 6.59 -7.68
N THR A 159 -0.98 7.19 -8.11
CA THR A 159 0.05 7.74 -7.21
C THR A 159 -0.09 9.25 -6.99
N GLY A 160 -0.95 9.93 -7.74
CA GLY A 160 -0.98 11.39 -7.81
C GLY A 160 0.27 12.02 -8.46
N THR A 161 1.18 11.22 -9.00
CA THR A 161 2.44 11.70 -9.60
C THR A 161 2.25 12.01 -11.08
N SER A 162 2.23 13.30 -11.44
CA SER A 162 2.13 13.74 -12.84
C SER A 162 3.45 13.57 -13.59
N SER A 163 3.69 12.36 -14.12
CA SER A 163 4.85 12.03 -14.94
C SER A 163 4.47 11.00 -16.00
N SER A 164 5.18 11.02 -17.13
CA SER A 164 5.18 9.95 -18.15
C SER A 164 6.45 9.10 -18.11
N ASP A 165 7.43 9.46 -17.28
CA ASP A 165 8.67 8.69 -17.09
C ASP A 165 8.36 7.45 -16.24
N ALA A 166 8.56 6.27 -16.83
CA ALA A 166 8.36 4.99 -16.18
C ALA A 166 9.17 4.86 -14.88
N ALA A 167 10.40 5.38 -14.83
CA ALA A 167 11.25 5.28 -13.65
C ALA A 167 10.69 6.09 -12.47
N VAL A 168 10.13 7.28 -12.76
CA VAL A 168 9.48 8.13 -11.75
C VAL A 168 8.20 7.46 -11.24
N LEU A 169 7.37 6.95 -12.15
CA LEU A 169 6.12 6.29 -11.79
C LEU A 169 6.34 4.97 -11.04
N PHE A 170 7.38 4.21 -11.39
CA PHE A 170 7.75 3.00 -10.68
C PHE A 170 8.19 3.27 -9.25
N LYS A 171 8.99 4.33 -9.01
CA LYS A 171 9.33 4.75 -7.64
C LYS A 171 8.08 5.14 -6.84
N ALA A 172 7.12 5.81 -7.47
CA ALA A 172 5.88 6.21 -6.81
C ALA A 172 4.95 5.02 -6.51
N MET A 173 4.89 4.02 -7.41
CA MET A 173 4.14 2.77 -7.21
C MET A 173 4.84 1.80 -6.24
N CYS A 174 6.16 1.89 -6.14
CA CYS A 174 7.02 1.04 -5.32
C CYS A 174 7.85 1.87 -4.32
N PRO A 175 7.19 2.63 -3.42
CA PRO A 175 7.89 3.57 -2.53
C PRO A 175 8.86 2.87 -1.57
N LEU A 176 8.64 1.57 -1.30
CA LEU A 176 9.49 0.74 -0.45
C LEU A 176 10.39 -0.20 -1.28
N GLY A 177 10.69 0.18 -2.52
CA GLY A 177 11.49 -0.62 -3.45
C GLY A 177 10.84 -1.97 -3.75
N ALA A 178 11.65 -3.04 -3.82
CA ALA A 178 11.16 -4.39 -4.14
C ALA A 178 10.52 -5.13 -2.94
N LYS A 179 10.38 -4.46 -1.79
CA LYS A 179 9.85 -5.12 -0.58
C LYS A 179 8.33 -5.07 -0.54
N GLN A 180 7.73 -3.93 -0.86
CA GLN A 180 6.29 -3.66 -0.71
C GLN A 180 5.85 -2.53 -1.64
N ALA A 181 4.58 -2.55 -2.02
CA ALA A 181 3.98 -1.55 -2.88
C ALA A 181 2.78 -0.85 -2.20
N LEU A 182 1.96 -0.19 -3.01
CA LEU A 182 0.74 0.46 -2.57
C LEU A 182 -0.37 -0.56 -2.25
N ASP A 183 -1.18 -0.20 -1.27
CA ASP A 183 -2.37 -0.93 -0.86
C ASP A 183 -3.63 -0.12 -1.17
N PHE A 184 -4.74 -0.79 -1.50
CA PHE A 184 -5.99 -0.15 -1.91
C PHE A 184 -7.22 -0.82 -1.32
N TYR A 185 -8.22 0.02 -1.05
CA TYR A 185 -9.61 -0.41 -0.99
C TYR A 185 -10.16 -0.48 -2.41
N ILE A 186 -10.77 -1.61 -2.75
CA ILE A 186 -11.34 -1.85 -4.07
C ILE A 186 -12.77 -2.39 -3.97
N ALA A 187 -13.67 -1.88 -4.81
CA ALA A 187 -14.98 -2.48 -4.99
C ALA A 187 -15.44 -2.46 -6.45
N PHE A 188 -16.27 -3.43 -6.83
CA PHE A 188 -16.82 -3.54 -8.18
C PHE A 188 -18.34 -3.53 -8.16
N SER A 189 -18.95 -2.71 -9.01
CA SER A 189 -20.40 -2.70 -9.21
C SER A 189 -20.80 -2.15 -10.57
N GLY A 190 -22.06 -2.33 -10.93
CA GLY A 190 -22.64 -1.86 -12.19
C GLY A 190 -23.99 -2.48 -12.45
N SER A 191 -24.36 -2.56 -13.72
CA SER A 191 -25.62 -3.14 -14.16
C SER A 191 -25.48 -3.85 -15.49
N VAL A 192 -26.28 -4.91 -15.65
CA VAL A 192 -26.40 -5.68 -16.88
C VAL A 192 -27.83 -5.62 -17.39
N LYS A 193 -27.98 -5.70 -18.71
CA LYS A 193 -29.24 -5.83 -19.40
C LYS A 193 -29.44 -7.26 -19.85
N HIS A 194 -30.51 -7.88 -19.39
CA HIS A 194 -30.96 -9.18 -19.87
C HIS A 194 -31.56 -9.05 -21.29
N SER A 195 -31.58 -10.14 -22.05
CA SER A 195 -32.19 -10.22 -23.39
C SER A 195 -33.67 -9.81 -23.43
N SER A 196 -34.38 -9.93 -22.31
CA SER A 196 -35.76 -9.42 -22.13
C SER A 196 -35.87 -7.90 -22.01
N GLY A 197 -34.74 -7.18 -21.94
CA GLY A 197 -34.66 -5.74 -21.71
C GLY A 197 -34.57 -5.35 -20.23
N THR A 198 -34.73 -6.29 -19.30
CA THR A 198 -34.64 -6.04 -17.85
C THR A 198 -33.22 -5.67 -17.44
N ILE A 199 -33.05 -4.57 -16.71
CA ILE A 199 -31.77 -4.16 -16.14
C ILE A 199 -31.65 -4.72 -14.72
N SER A 200 -30.52 -5.33 -14.40
CA SER A 200 -30.23 -5.91 -13.09
C SER A 200 -28.88 -5.42 -12.58
N PRO A 201 -28.78 -4.96 -11.32
CA PRO A 201 -27.51 -4.54 -10.76
C PRO A 201 -26.63 -5.76 -10.46
N PHE A 202 -25.33 -5.56 -10.46
CA PHE A 202 -24.36 -6.52 -9.93
C PHE A 202 -23.40 -5.82 -8.98
N SER A 203 -22.80 -6.59 -8.09
CA SER A 203 -21.69 -6.16 -7.26
C SER A 203 -20.73 -7.31 -7.01
N GLN A 204 -19.54 -7.03 -6.47
CA GLN A 204 -18.62 -8.09 -6.09
C GLN A 204 -19.20 -9.04 -5.03
N GLN A 205 -18.68 -10.27 -5.00
CA GLN A 205 -18.89 -11.20 -3.89
C GLN A 205 -18.23 -10.63 -2.62
N TYR A 206 -18.74 -10.99 -1.43
CA TYR A 206 -18.09 -10.63 -0.18
C TYR A 206 -16.62 -11.07 -0.18
N PRO A 207 -15.70 -10.26 0.35
CA PRO A 207 -14.30 -10.65 0.43
C PRO A 207 -14.15 -11.84 1.39
N CYS A 208 -13.22 -12.72 1.05
CA CYS A 208 -12.89 -13.85 1.89
C CYS A 208 -12.10 -13.39 3.12
N THR A 209 -12.42 -13.92 4.29
CA THR A 209 -11.69 -13.65 5.54
C THR A 209 -10.86 -14.83 6.04
N SER A 210 -11.09 -16.02 5.51
CA SER A 210 -10.31 -17.20 5.84
C SER A 210 -10.30 -18.21 4.70
N TYR A 211 -9.15 -18.85 4.50
CA TYR A 211 -8.94 -19.85 3.47
C TYR A 211 -8.58 -21.21 4.11
N SER A 212 -9.03 -22.30 3.49
CA SER A 212 -8.59 -23.67 3.77
C SER A 212 -8.32 -24.38 2.45
N SER A 213 -7.11 -24.90 2.25
CA SER A 213 -6.69 -25.54 1.00
C SER A 213 -6.92 -24.68 -0.26
N GLY A 214 -6.73 -23.36 -0.15
CA GLY A 214 -6.97 -22.41 -1.25
C GLY A 214 -8.43 -22.11 -1.55
N GLN A 215 -9.37 -22.66 -0.79
CA GLN A 215 -10.80 -22.34 -0.89
C GLN A 215 -11.22 -21.41 0.23
N CYS A 216 -12.07 -20.45 -0.11
CA CYS A 216 -12.64 -19.55 0.88
C CYS A 216 -13.59 -20.31 1.82
N THR A 217 -13.37 -20.20 3.13
CA THR A 217 -14.19 -20.85 4.16
C THR A 217 -15.06 -19.88 4.95
N SER A 218 -14.73 -18.58 4.93
CA SER A 218 -15.51 -17.53 5.59
C SER A 218 -15.45 -16.24 4.80
N TYR A 219 -16.53 -15.46 4.85
CA TYR A 219 -16.69 -14.21 4.13
C TYR A 219 -17.01 -13.07 5.10
N CYS A 220 -16.48 -11.87 4.85
CA CYS A 220 -16.90 -10.67 5.58
C CYS A 220 -18.19 -10.12 4.98
N THR A 221 -19.34 -10.49 5.56
CA THR A 221 -20.66 -10.05 5.07
C THR A 221 -20.98 -8.58 5.36
N SER A 222 -20.24 -7.95 6.27
CA SER A 222 -20.33 -6.51 6.55
C SER A 222 -19.37 -5.66 5.71
N CYS A 223 -18.43 -6.28 4.99
CA CYS A 223 -17.45 -5.57 4.18
C CYS A 223 -18.04 -5.26 2.81
N ILE A 224 -18.09 -3.96 2.46
CA ILE A 224 -18.57 -3.47 1.17
C ILE A 224 -17.44 -3.30 0.13
N TYR A 225 -16.20 -3.56 0.53
CA TYR A 225 -15.01 -3.50 -0.31
C TYR A 225 -14.14 -4.75 -0.07
N ALA A 226 -13.19 -4.99 -0.96
CA ALA A 226 -12.05 -5.87 -0.74
C ALA A 226 -10.78 -5.02 -0.55
N GLU A 227 -9.76 -5.61 0.07
CA GLU A 227 -8.43 -5.01 0.15
C GLU A 227 -7.55 -5.67 -0.90
N MET A 228 -6.81 -4.85 -1.65
CA MET A 228 -5.88 -5.30 -2.66
C MET A 228 -4.51 -4.72 -2.36
N SER A 229 -3.52 -5.60 -2.37
CA SER A 229 -2.11 -5.25 -2.25
C SER A 229 -1.32 -5.88 -3.38
N TYR A 230 -0.18 -5.31 -3.73
CA TYR A 230 0.78 -5.98 -4.59
C TYR A 230 2.21 -5.79 -4.05
N ARG A 231 3.15 -6.53 -4.62
CA ARG A 231 4.58 -6.36 -4.37
C ARG A 231 5.25 -5.82 -5.61
N CYS A 232 6.41 -5.22 -5.41
CA CYS A 232 7.26 -4.82 -6.50
C CYS A 232 8.41 -5.80 -6.67
N SER A 233 8.82 -5.99 -7.91
CA SER A 233 9.97 -6.81 -8.29
C SER A 233 10.96 -5.93 -9.06
N LYS A 234 12.25 -6.17 -8.89
CA LYS A 234 13.26 -5.45 -9.66
C LYS A 234 13.17 -5.82 -11.14
N CYS A 235 13.26 -4.83 -12.03
CA CYS A 235 13.41 -5.07 -13.45
C CYS A 235 14.81 -5.67 -13.72
N TYR A 236 14.83 -6.89 -14.24
CA TYR A 236 16.04 -7.56 -14.71
C TYR A 236 16.04 -7.61 -16.23
N VAL A 237 16.41 -6.49 -16.84
CA VAL A 237 16.57 -6.37 -18.29
C VAL A 237 17.99 -6.79 -18.64
N PRO A 238 18.23 -7.72 -19.60
CA PRO A 238 19.56 -8.03 -20.08
C PRO A 238 20.09 -6.82 -20.83
N CYS A 239 20.82 -5.98 -20.12
CA CYS A 239 21.51 -4.87 -20.74
C CYS A 239 22.82 -5.38 -21.32
N PRO A 240 23.15 -5.03 -22.57
CA PRO A 240 24.48 -5.32 -23.11
C PRO A 240 25.45 -4.68 -22.14
N SER A 241 26.18 -5.52 -21.41
CA SER A 241 27.19 -5.06 -20.48
C SER A 241 28.21 -4.34 -21.33
N THR A 242 28.17 -3.01 -21.35
CA THR A 242 29.21 -2.19 -21.96
C THR A 242 30.46 -2.57 -21.21
N THR A 243 31.23 -3.48 -21.82
CA THR A 243 32.49 -3.93 -21.30
C THR A 243 33.38 -2.72 -21.47
N SER A 244 33.40 -1.85 -20.46
CA SER A 244 34.26 -0.69 -20.42
C SER A 244 35.67 -1.23 -20.38
N THR A 245 36.26 -1.38 -21.56
CA THR A 245 37.68 -1.65 -21.74
C THR A 245 38.39 -0.40 -21.25
N SER A 246 38.66 -0.34 -19.96
CA SER A 246 39.49 0.68 -19.35
C SER A 246 40.89 0.53 -19.94
N SER A 247 41.18 1.26 -21.02
CA SER A 247 42.53 1.43 -21.53
C SER A 247 43.32 2.26 -20.52
N THR A 248 43.93 1.57 -19.56
CA THR A 248 44.89 2.12 -18.62
C THR A 248 46.05 2.72 -19.41
N SER A 249 46.00 4.02 -19.66
CA SER A 249 47.11 4.78 -20.23
C SER A 249 48.08 5.09 -19.09
N SER A 250 49.03 4.20 -18.87
CA SER A 250 50.14 4.37 -17.93
C SER A 250 51.13 5.40 -18.48
N SER A 251 50.96 6.67 -18.07
CA SER A 251 52.02 7.68 -18.22
C SER A 251 53.10 7.43 -17.17
N SER A 252 54.16 6.73 -17.57
CA SER A 252 55.39 6.60 -16.79
C SER A 252 56.18 7.90 -16.89
N THR A 253 56.23 8.66 -15.78
CA THR A 253 57.19 9.75 -15.62
C THR A 253 58.32 9.25 -14.74
N SER A 254 59.47 9.03 -15.36
CA SER A 254 60.72 8.62 -14.74
C SER A 254 61.29 9.76 -13.90
N THR A 255 61.50 9.53 -12.60
CA THR A 255 62.48 10.33 -11.84
C THR A 255 63.43 9.37 -11.14
N ALA A 256 64.70 9.49 -11.50
CA ALA A 256 65.81 8.69 -11.03
C ALA A 256 66.41 9.25 -9.74
N SER A 257 67.27 8.43 -9.13
CA SER A 257 68.31 8.72 -8.12
C SER A 257 67.81 8.81 -6.66
N THR A 258 68.41 8.19 -5.63
CA THR A 258 69.59 7.30 -5.50
C THR A 258 69.61 6.75 -4.05
N GLU A 259 70.10 5.51 -3.87
CA GLU A 259 70.83 4.97 -2.69
C GLU A 259 70.10 4.92 -1.31
N SER A 260 70.15 3.85 -0.50
CA SER A 260 71.16 2.80 -0.34
C SER A 260 70.62 1.60 0.46
N SER A 261 71.12 0.40 0.11
CA SER A 261 71.48 -0.72 1.01
C SER A 261 70.32 -1.50 1.70
N THR A 262 70.24 -2.82 1.80
CA THR A 262 71.21 -3.94 1.67
C THR A 262 70.41 -5.26 1.62
N SER A 263 70.83 -6.20 0.77
CA SER A 263 70.87 -7.69 0.88
C SER A 263 69.72 -8.45 1.58
N THR A 264 69.15 -9.53 1.03
CA THR A 264 69.79 -10.79 0.59
C THR A 264 68.87 -11.58 -0.39
N THR A 265 69.36 -11.99 -1.58
CA THR A 265 69.82 -13.37 -1.94
C THR A 265 68.80 -14.47 -1.61
N SER A 266 68.09 -15.08 -2.56
CA SER A 266 68.44 -16.26 -3.40
C SER A 266 67.10 -17.00 -3.61
N THR A 267 66.70 -17.68 -4.69
CA THR A 267 67.37 -18.35 -5.82
C THR A 267 66.26 -18.92 -6.73
N THR A 268 66.43 -18.79 -8.06
CA THR A 268 66.30 -19.81 -9.14
C THR A 268 65.04 -20.72 -9.19
N SER A 269 64.39 -21.04 -10.32
CA SER A 269 64.80 -21.16 -11.73
C SER A 269 63.57 -21.35 -12.65
N THR A 270 63.70 -20.99 -13.94
CA THR A 270 63.27 -21.70 -15.19
C THR A 270 61.80 -22.16 -15.36
N GLU A 271 61.14 -22.15 -16.53
CA GLU A 271 61.50 -21.98 -17.95
C GLU A 271 60.20 -21.84 -18.77
N SER A 272 60.31 -21.13 -19.90
CA SER A 272 59.73 -21.41 -21.22
C SER A 272 58.26 -21.78 -21.41
N SER A 273 57.60 -20.98 -22.27
CA SER A 273 56.88 -21.37 -23.51
C SER A 273 55.82 -20.30 -23.84
N THR A 274 55.39 -19.97 -25.06
CA THR A 274 55.85 -20.10 -26.45
C THR A 274 54.88 -19.17 -27.20
N SER A 275 55.38 -18.50 -28.22
CA SER A 275 54.64 -17.64 -29.15
C SER A 275 53.41 -18.30 -29.77
N THR A 276 52.31 -17.56 -29.91
CA THR A 276 51.41 -17.72 -31.06
C THR A 276 50.98 -16.36 -31.59
N THR A 277 51.45 -16.11 -32.81
CA THR A 277 51.06 -15.03 -33.70
C THR A 277 49.68 -15.35 -34.28
N SER A 278 48.77 -14.39 -34.31
CA SER A 278 47.56 -14.48 -35.12
C SER A 278 47.32 -13.15 -35.82
N THR A 279 47.78 -13.11 -37.06
CA THR A 279 47.41 -12.16 -38.11
C THR A 279 46.04 -12.53 -38.68
N GLU A 280 45.11 -11.58 -38.69
CA GLU A 280 44.03 -11.43 -39.69
C GLU A 280 43.40 -10.05 -39.46
N SER A 281 43.70 -9.05 -40.29
CA SER A 281 42.99 -8.73 -41.54
C SER A 281 41.50 -8.46 -41.32
N SER A 282 41.13 -7.20 -41.12
CA SER A 282 39.86 -6.70 -41.65
C SER A 282 39.94 -5.20 -41.96
N THR A 283 39.54 -4.94 -43.19
CA THR A 283 39.69 -3.75 -44.00
C THR A 283 38.75 -2.65 -43.52
N SER A 284 39.26 -1.45 -43.32
CA SER A 284 38.47 -0.24 -43.09
C SER A 284 37.68 0.10 -44.35
N THR A 285 36.35 0.00 -44.29
CA THR A 285 35.47 0.59 -45.30
C THR A 285 34.99 1.95 -44.79
N THR A 286 35.60 3.00 -45.33
CA THR A 286 35.12 4.37 -45.25
C THR A 286 33.80 4.47 -46.02
N SER A 287 32.72 4.83 -45.34
CA SER A 287 31.46 5.24 -45.98
C SER A 287 31.08 6.63 -45.50
N THR A 288 31.52 7.63 -46.25
CA THR A 288 30.82 8.91 -46.40
C THR A 288 29.53 8.65 -47.15
N THR A 289 28.37 9.19 -46.72
CA THR A 289 27.38 9.85 -47.59
C THR A 289 26.36 10.63 -46.76
N SER A 290 26.15 11.85 -47.23
CA SER A 290 25.18 12.89 -46.93
C SER A 290 23.72 12.43 -46.81
N THR A 291 22.92 13.17 -46.04
CA THR A 291 21.54 13.48 -46.43
C THR A 291 21.21 14.95 -46.19
N THR A 292 20.79 15.55 -47.29
CA THR A 292 20.31 16.91 -47.49
C THR A 292 18.85 17.04 -47.05
N SER A 293 18.51 18.25 -46.65
CA SER A 293 17.22 18.89 -46.38
C SER A 293 15.95 18.31 -47.01
N THR A 294 14.86 18.31 -46.24
CA THR A 294 13.51 18.60 -46.76
C THR A 294 12.78 19.57 -45.83
N THR A 295 12.60 20.79 -46.33
CA THR A 295 11.65 21.80 -45.89
C THR A 295 10.29 21.48 -46.54
N SER A 296 9.22 21.42 -45.75
CA SER A 296 7.83 21.37 -46.24
C SER A 296 6.98 22.28 -45.34
N THR A 297 6.74 23.52 -45.77
CA THR A 297 5.51 24.03 -46.43
C THR A 297 4.37 24.36 -45.47
N THR A 298 4.17 25.68 -45.37
CA THR A 298 3.04 26.44 -44.85
C THR A 298 1.78 26.26 -45.71
N SER A 299 0.63 26.55 -45.07
CA SER A 299 -0.66 27.00 -45.63
C SER A 299 -1.70 25.92 -45.94
N THR A 300 -2.84 25.96 -45.23
CA THR A 300 -4.14 26.33 -45.85
C THR A 300 -5.17 26.72 -44.79
N THR A 301 -5.59 27.98 -44.90
CA THR A 301 -6.85 28.56 -44.41
C THR A 301 -8.02 28.04 -45.24
N SER A 302 -9.18 27.79 -44.63
CA SER A 302 -10.50 27.72 -45.31
C SER A 302 -11.59 27.97 -44.25
N THR A 303 -12.11 29.20 -44.14
CA THR A 303 -13.36 29.74 -44.71
C THR A 303 -14.68 29.20 -44.14
N GLU A 304 -15.45 30.17 -43.64
CA GLU A 304 -16.85 30.16 -43.21
C GLU A 304 -17.82 29.57 -44.24
N SER A 305 -18.96 29.06 -43.76
CA SER A 305 -20.30 29.54 -44.12
C SER A 305 -21.40 28.90 -43.24
N SER A 306 -22.21 29.78 -42.64
CA SER A 306 -23.66 29.73 -42.34
C SER A 306 -24.42 28.38 -42.47
N THR A 307 -25.41 28.05 -41.64
CA THR A 307 -26.74 28.72 -41.58
C THR A 307 -27.60 28.20 -40.41
N SER A 308 -28.20 29.16 -39.68
CA SER A 308 -29.51 29.25 -38.97
C SER A 308 -30.27 28.05 -38.39
N THR A 309 -30.67 28.19 -37.12
CA THR A 309 -32.06 28.26 -36.56
C THR A 309 -31.96 28.77 -35.11
N THR A 310 -32.36 29.99 -34.72
CA THR A 310 -33.72 30.48 -34.30
C THR A 310 -34.52 29.42 -33.54
N SER A 311 -35.10 29.57 -32.35
CA SER A 311 -35.47 30.64 -31.41
C SER A 311 -35.60 29.94 -30.01
N THR A 312 -35.68 30.54 -28.82
CA THR A 312 -36.59 31.58 -28.32
C THR A 312 -36.20 31.86 -26.84
N GLU A 313 -36.19 33.14 -26.45
CA GLU A 313 -36.83 33.77 -25.25
C GLU A 313 -36.97 32.94 -23.96
N SER A 314 -36.70 33.38 -22.73
CA SER A 314 -36.68 34.67 -22.00
C SER A 314 -35.81 34.43 -20.73
N SER A 315 -35.40 35.35 -19.86
CA SER A 315 -35.90 36.63 -19.44
C SER A 315 -34.79 37.36 -18.65
N THR A 316 -34.86 38.67 -18.78
CA THR A 316 -34.21 39.79 -18.08
C THR A 316 -34.20 39.79 -16.54
N SER A 317 -33.30 40.64 -16.01
CA SER A 317 -33.36 41.37 -14.72
C SER A 317 -32.84 40.62 -13.49
N THR A 318 -32.05 41.17 -12.55
CA THR A 318 -31.64 42.55 -12.23
C THR A 318 -30.58 42.50 -11.11
N THR A 319 -29.60 43.42 -11.18
CA THR A 319 -29.08 44.31 -10.12
C THR A 319 -28.70 43.80 -8.71
N SER A 320 -27.43 44.09 -8.40
CA SER A 320 -26.74 44.46 -7.15
C SER A 320 -27.54 44.72 -5.86
N THR A 321 -26.99 44.27 -4.71
CA THR A 321 -26.59 45.05 -3.49
C THR A 321 -26.06 44.07 -2.42
N THR A 322 -24.82 44.18 -1.93
CA THR A 322 -24.33 44.98 -0.78
C THR A 322 -24.79 44.48 0.61
N SER A 323 -23.81 43.96 1.35
CA SER A 323 -23.52 44.04 2.81
C SER A 323 -24.66 44.20 3.82
N THR A 324 -24.66 43.37 4.89
CA THR A 324 -24.19 43.71 6.25
C THR A 324 -24.84 42.86 7.36
N THR A 325 -24.06 42.69 8.43
CA THR A 325 -24.41 42.56 9.87
C THR A 325 -24.91 41.25 10.50
N SER A 326 -24.09 40.84 11.47
CA SER A 326 -24.35 40.11 12.71
C SER A 326 -25.69 40.39 13.40
N THR A 327 -26.28 39.40 14.07
CA THR A 327 -26.49 39.38 15.55
C THR A 327 -27.13 38.08 16.05
N ASP A 328 -26.57 37.62 17.17
CA ASP A 328 -27.17 37.03 18.39
C ASP A 328 -28.35 36.03 18.38
N SER A 329 -28.06 34.89 19.01
CA SER A 329 -28.68 34.37 20.24
C SER A 329 -30.21 34.48 20.39
N THR A 330 -30.89 33.33 20.43
CA THR A 330 -31.93 33.06 21.46
C THR A 330 -32.17 31.56 21.66
N THR A 331 -32.03 31.16 22.91
CA THR A 331 -32.60 30.00 23.60
C THR A 331 -34.13 29.99 23.50
N SER A 332 -34.75 28.80 23.36
CA SER A 332 -35.87 28.36 24.22
C SER A 332 -36.42 26.98 23.81
N THR A 333 -36.52 26.15 24.85
CA THR A 333 -37.46 25.05 25.13
C THR A 333 -38.77 25.00 24.34
N THR A 334 -39.33 23.80 24.10
CA THR A 334 -40.55 23.30 24.77
C THR A 334 -40.83 21.84 24.40
N SER A 335 -41.23 21.07 25.41
CA SER A 335 -41.72 19.70 25.44
C SER A 335 -42.96 19.45 24.56
N THR A 336 -43.11 18.24 24.04
CA THR A 336 -44.41 17.70 23.61
C THR A 336 -44.68 16.34 24.23
N THR A 337 -45.89 16.28 24.78
CA THR A 337 -46.50 15.25 25.60
C THR A 337 -47.43 14.39 24.75
N SER A 338 -47.43 13.08 25.05
CA SER A 338 -48.52 12.09 24.90
C SER A 338 -49.25 11.88 23.58
N THR A 339 -49.26 10.62 23.14
CA THR A 339 -50.46 9.98 22.57
C THR A 339 -50.66 8.57 23.09
N THR A 340 -51.94 8.28 23.28
CA THR A 340 -52.57 7.25 24.09
C THR A 340 -52.93 5.99 23.28
N SER A 341 -53.13 4.89 24.02
CA SER A 341 -54.09 3.80 23.76
C SER A 341 -53.80 2.76 22.67
N THR A 342 -53.72 1.48 23.08
CA THR A 342 -54.86 0.56 22.90
C THR A 342 -54.70 -0.71 23.73
N THR A 343 -55.80 -1.04 24.39
CA THR A 343 -56.06 -2.21 25.23
C THR A 343 -56.39 -3.41 24.33
N SER A 344 -55.87 -4.58 24.65
CA SER A 344 -56.49 -5.87 24.31
C SER A 344 -56.08 -6.92 25.33
N THR A 345 -57.04 -7.26 26.17
CA THR A 345 -57.07 -8.38 27.11
C THR A 345 -57.16 -9.71 26.36
N THR A 346 -56.33 -10.69 26.71
CA THR A 346 -56.75 -12.10 26.68
C THR A 346 -56.03 -12.87 27.79
N SER A 347 -56.84 -13.48 28.64
CA SER A 347 -56.47 -14.25 29.80
C SER A 347 -56.02 -15.65 29.40
N THR A 348 -54.82 -16.06 29.80
CA THR A 348 -54.48 -17.48 30.00
C THR A 348 -53.77 -17.63 31.32
N THR A 349 -54.54 -18.09 32.29
CA THR A 349 -54.10 -18.59 33.59
C THR A 349 -53.25 -19.84 33.35
N SER A 350 -51.96 -19.77 33.68
CA SER A 350 -51.10 -20.94 33.83
C SER A 350 -50.22 -20.73 35.04
N THR A 351 -50.63 -21.41 36.10
CA THR A 351 -49.96 -21.55 37.38
C THR A 351 -48.54 -22.06 37.16
N THR A 352 -47.55 -21.18 37.30
CA THR A 352 -46.15 -21.58 37.44
C THR A 352 -45.51 -20.79 38.57
N THR A 353 -44.79 -21.55 39.37
CA THR A 353 -44.08 -21.24 40.61
C THR A 353 -43.25 -19.96 40.52
N PRO A 354 -43.20 -19.09 41.56
CA PRO A 354 -42.33 -17.92 41.55
C PRO A 354 -40.87 -18.34 41.68
N THR A 355 -40.18 -18.52 40.55
CA THR A 355 -38.72 -18.51 40.52
C THR A 355 -38.29 -17.06 40.43
N SER A 356 -37.89 -16.50 41.56
CA SER A 356 -37.23 -15.19 41.67
C SER A 356 -35.98 -15.18 40.80
N THR A 357 -36.14 -14.80 39.55
CA THR A 357 -35.02 -14.63 38.62
C THR A 357 -34.54 -13.21 38.85
N THR A 358 -33.59 -13.05 39.78
CA THR A 358 -32.88 -11.79 39.98
C THR A 358 -32.13 -11.49 38.69
N SER A 359 -32.73 -10.68 37.82
CA SER A 359 -32.11 -10.13 36.63
C SER A 359 -30.93 -9.27 37.09
N THR A 360 -29.76 -9.90 37.21
CA THR A 360 -28.50 -9.19 37.40
C THR A 360 -28.25 -8.44 36.12
N THR A 361 -28.61 -7.15 36.11
CA THR A 361 -28.20 -6.20 35.08
C THR A 361 -26.69 -6.12 35.15
N SER A 362 -26.01 -6.97 34.37
CA SER A 362 -24.56 -6.93 34.19
C SER A 362 -24.25 -5.55 33.61
N SER A 363 -23.77 -4.64 34.46
CA SER A 363 -23.34 -3.33 34.02
C SER A 363 -22.20 -3.53 33.04
N THR A 364 -22.40 -3.14 31.79
CA THR A 364 -21.35 -3.15 30.76
C THR A 364 -20.10 -2.50 31.35
N PRO A 365 -18.96 -3.20 31.40
CA PRO A 365 -17.76 -2.68 32.03
C PRO A 365 -17.36 -1.37 31.33
N THR A 366 -17.25 -0.29 32.11
CA THR A 366 -16.79 1.00 31.59
C THR A 366 -15.35 0.83 31.11
N PRO A 367 -15.05 1.13 29.82
CA PRO A 367 -13.69 1.03 29.31
C PRO A 367 -12.75 1.94 30.10
N THR A 368 -11.62 1.39 30.52
CA THR A 368 -10.57 2.11 31.24
C THR A 368 -9.36 2.31 30.33
N SER A 369 -8.80 3.51 30.35
CA SER A 369 -7.58 3.82 29.60
C SER A 369 -6.36 3.50 30.45
N CYS A 370 -5.47 2.66 29.94
CA CYS A 370 -4.29 2.16 30.65
C CYS A 370 -3.01 2.64 29.97
N ASP A 371 -1.97 2.93 30.76
CA ASP A 371 -0.63 3.15 30.21
C ASP A 371 -0.11 1.87 29.56
N TYR A 372 0.16 1.91 28.26
CA TYR A 372 0.62 0.76 27.49
C TYR A 372 2.15 0.70 27.40
N GLY A 373 2.80 1.84 27.13
CA GLY A 373 4.25 1.91 27.06
C GLY A 373 4.76 3.08 26.23
N THR A 374 6.07 3.08 25.98
CA THR A 374 6.73 4.08 25.13
C THR A 374 6.91 3.54 23.73
N ALA A 375 6.53 4.32 22.72
CA ALA A 375 6.74 4.04 21.32
C ALA A 375 7.86 4.89 20.72
N PHE A 376 8.63 4.29 19.83
CA PHE A 376 9.58 4.99 18.96
C PHE A 376 9.24 4.79 17.50
N GLY A 377 9.48 5.83 16.71
CA GLY A 377 9.45 5.74 15.27
C GLY A 377 10.62 4.91 14.75
N TYR A 378 10.31 3.99 13.84
CA TYR A 378 11.27 3.19 13.09
C TYR A 378 10.88 3.20 11.62
N GLN A 379 11.72 3.79 10.77
CA GLN A 379 11.54 3.78 9.32
C GLN A 379 11.91 2.40 8.73
N ASP A 380 13.20 2.05 8.75
CA ASP A 380 13.73 0.77 8.28
C ASP A 380 15.19 0.58 8.69
N GLN A 381 15.77 -0.60 8.43
CA GLN A 381 17.13 -0.95 8.85
C GLN A 381 18.23 -0.05 8.26
N GLY A 382 17.98 0.60 7.12
CA GLY A 382 18.93 1.50 6.47
C GLY A 382 18.88 2.94 6.96
N HIS A 383 17.77 3.35 7.59
CA HIS A 383 17.51 4.73 7.97
C HIS A 383 17.41 4.93 9.49
N SER A 384 17.05 3.88 10.22
CA SER A 384 16.86 3.91 11.67
C SER A 384 18.06 3.38 12.42
N PHE A 385 18.63 4.24 13.25
CA PHE A 385 19.82 3.98 14.05
C PHE A 385 19.44 3.90 15.51
N THR A 386 20.05 2.99 16.25
CA THR A 386 19.73 2.82 17.67
C THR A 386 20.32 3.95 18.50
N LEU A 387 19.58 4.45 19.49
CA LEU A 387 20.05 5.54 20.36
C LEU A 387 21.33 5.18 21.14
N ASP A 388 21.52 3.89 21.44
CA ASP A 388 22.71 3.36 22.12
C ASP A 388 23.94 3.18 21.21
N SER A 389 23.83 3.44 19.90
CA SER A 389 24.96 3.36 18.96
C SER A 389 25.80 4.64 18.85
N GLN A 390 25.36 5.74 19.49
CA GLN A 390 26.07 7.03 19.45
C GLN A 390 27.45 6.94 20.11
N SER A 391 28.48 7.50 19.48
CA SER A 391 29.86 7.56 20.00
C SER A 391 30.47 8.96 19.83
N PRO A 392 31.03 9.58 20.89
CA PRO A 392 30.99 9.11 22.27
C PRO A 392 29.53 9.05 22.75
N LEU A 393 29.18 8.02 23.54
CA LEU A 393 27.85 7.92 24.12
C LEU A 393 27.55 9.23 24.86
N PRO A 394 26.60 10.05 24.38
CA PRO A 394 26.26 11.25 25.09
C PRO A 394 25.74 10.84 26.47
N GLN A 395 26.20 11.54 27.50
CA GLN A 395 25.93 11.18 28.89
C GLN A 395 24.40 11.18 29.10
N GLY A 396 23.80 9.99 29.26
CA GLY A 396 22.34 9.83 29.42
C GLY A 396 21.58 9.21 28.24
N CYS A 397 22.24 8.88 27.13
CA CYS A 397 21.59 8.24 25.96
C CYS A 397 21.60 6.71 25.99
N ASN A 398 21.86 6.09 27.14
CA ASN A 398 21.82 4.63 27.30
C ASN A 398 20.37 4.13 27.43
N ARG A 399 19.56 4.32 26.38
CA ARG A 399 18.16 3.89 26.31
C ARG A 399 17.90 3.19 24.99
N TRP A 400 16.90 2.31 25.00
CA TRP A 400 16.38 1.67 23.81
C TRP A 400 15.49 2.67 23.03
N GLY A 401 15.45 2.50 21.72
CA GLY A 401 14.79 3.38 20.76
C GLY A 401 15.68 3.69 19.56
N TRP A 402 15.10 4.43 18.61
CA TRP A 402 15.76 4.79 17.36
C TRP A 402 15.66 6.28 17.07
N TYR A 403 16.58 6.74 16.24
CA TYR A 403 16.54 8.02 15.56
C TYR A 403 16.83 7.81 14.07
N GLU A 404 16.39 8.76 13.26
CA GLU A 404 16.58 8.79 11.81
C GLU A 404 17.62 9.87 11.45
N THR A 405 18.28 9.80 10.29
CA THR A 405 19.19 10.87 9.82
C THR A 405 18.77 11.48 8.47
N PRO A 406 17.56 12.08 8.40
CA PRO A 406 16.98 12.44 7.12
C PRO A 406 17.64 13.68 6.53
N THR A 407 17.84 13.68 5.21
CA THR A 407 18.24 14.87 4.46
C THR A 407 17.07 15.82 4.28
N ALA A 408 17.39 17.09 3.97
CA ALA A 408 16.36 18.07 3.65
C ALA A 408 15.50 17.67 2.44
N VAL A 409 16.08 16.95 1.48
CA VAL A 409 15.41 16.50 0.25
C VAL A 409 14.46 15.35 0.56
N GLU A 410 14.89 14.37 1.37
CA GLU A 410 14.00 13.27 1.80
C GLU A 410 12.80 13.78 2.58
N LEU A 411 12.97 14.79 3.43
CA LEU A 411 11.84 15.39 4.13
C LEU A 411 10.93 16.22 3.21
N GLN A 412 11.43 16.77 2.10
CA GLN A 412 10.57 17.43 1.11
C GLN A 412 9.67 16.42 0.40
N THR A 413 10.16 15.21 0.14
CA THR A 413 9.35 14.10 -0.40
C THR A 413 8.49 13.42 0.67
N GLY A 414 8.86 13.59 1.94
CA GLY A 414 8.25 12.92 3.08
C GLY A 414 8.96 11.60 3.38
N ILE A 415 9.09 11.30 4.68
CA ILE A 415 9.53 10.00 5.19
C ILE A 415 8.47 9.46 6.14
N SER A 416 8.44 8.14 6.33
CA SER A 416 7.46 7.48 7.20
C SER A 416 7.98 6.17 7.75
N GLY A 417 7.39 5.73 8.86
CA GLY A 417 7.72 4.46 9.49
C GLY A 417 6.65 3.96 10.45
N ILE A 418 7.00 2.93 11.20
CA ILE A 418 6.16 2.27 12.20
C ILE A 418 6.45 2.84 13.59
N LEU A 419 5.43 2.95 14.43
CA LEU A 419 5.59 3.20 15.87
C LEU A 419 5.63 1.87 16.63
N TYR A 420 6.76 1.58 17.27
CA TYR A 420 7.00 0.34 18.00
C TYR A 420 7.08 0.57 19.51
N VAL A 421 6.28 -0.18 20.28
CA VAL A 421 6.33 -0.26 21.74
C VAL A 421 7.03 -1.54 22.19
N GLY A 422 7.80 -1.49 23.29
CA GLY A 422 8.33 -2.69 23.93
C GLY A 422 9.49 -3.36 23.20
N ALA A 423 10.23 -2.61 22.38
CA ALA A 423 11.38 -3.10 21.64
C ALA A 423 12.62 -3.24 22.53
N GLY A 424 12.53 -4.10 23.53
CA GLY A 424 13.58 -4.33 24.52
C GLY A 424 14.93 -4.63 23.87
N ARG A 425 15.96 -3.83 24.17
CA ARG A 425 17.30 -3.89 23.56
C ARG A 425 17.30 -3.65 22.04
N ASN A 426 16.39 -2.81 21.56
CA ASN A 426 16.20 -2.52 20.13
C ASN A 426 15.83 -3.77 19.30
N ASP A 427 15.24 -4.79 19.93
CA ASP A 427 14.84 -6.04 19.28
C ASP A 427 13.41 -5.93 18.72
N LEU A 428 13.30 -5.72 17.40
CA LEU A 428 12.02 -5.61 16.71
C LEU A 428 11.16 -6.87 16.82
N SER A 429 11.74 -8.05 17.05
CA SER A 429 10.95 -9.28 17.22
C SER A 429 10.12 -9.30 18.50
N LYS A 430 10.47 -8.45 19.48
CA LYS A 430 9.73 -8.25 20.73
C LYS A 430 8.80 -7.05 20.70
N ALA A 431 8.92 -6.23 19.66
CA ALA A 431 8.19 -4.97 19.56
C ALA A 431 6.73 -5.20 19.15
N THR A 432 5.83 -4.37 19.67
CA THR A 432 4.44 -4.29 19.22
C THR A 432 4.28 -3.07 18.33
N ASN A 433 3.76 -3.28 17.12
CA ASN A 433 3.35 -2.19 16.24
C ASN A 433 2.05 -1.57 16.77
N VAL A 434 2.10 -0.28 17.13
CA VAL A 434 0.95 0.46 17.65
C VAL A 434 0.41 1.52 16.68
N GLY A 435 1.06 1.71 15.53
CA GLY A 435 0.74 2.79 14.61
C GLY A 435 1.84 3.10 13.61
N SER A 436 1.72 4.26 12.99
CA SER A 436 2.66 4.81 12.03
C SER A 436 3.03 6.25 12.38
N TRP A 437 4.14 6.70 11.84
CA TRP A 437 4.55 8.09 11.87
C TRP A 437 5.00 8.53 10.47
N SER A 438 4.92 9.83 10.20
CA SER A 438 5.51 10.44 9.00
C SER A 438 6.08 11.81 9.34
N ALA A 439 7.06 12.27 8.56
CA ALA A 439 7.64 13.60 8.68
C ALA A 439 7.79 14.25 7.30
N VAL A 440 7.35 15.51 7.18
CA VAL A 440 7.41 16.28 5.94
C VAL A 440 7.93 17.70 6.21
N LYS A 441 8.76 18.22 5.32
CA LYS A 441 9.30 19.58 5.37
C LYS A 441 8.59 20.49 4.36
N VAL A 442 7.86 21.47 4.86
CA VAL A 442 7.18 22.51 4.07
C VAL A 442 7.59 23.89 4.56
N GLY A 443 8.03 24.77 3.67
CA GLY A 443 8.41 26.15 4.03
C GLY A 443 9.55 26.23 5.05
N GLY A 444 10.46 25.24 5.08
CA GLY A 444 11.56 25.19 6.04
C GLY A 444 11.22 24.53 7.39
N LEU A 445 9.93 24.27 7.65
CA LEU A 445 9.45 23.61 8.87
C LEU A 445 9.16 22.14 8.61
N VAL A 446 9.56 21.28 9.54
CA VAL A 446 9.28 19.85 9.57
C VAL A 446 8.10 19.60 10.50
N SER A 447 7.03 19.05 9.95
CA SER A 447 5.89 18.55 10.71
C SER A 447 5.98 17.04 10.80
N VAL A 448 5.73 16.50 12.00
CA VAL A 448 5.67 15.06 12.26
C VAL A 448 4.23 14.69 12.58
N THR A 449 3.70 13.72 11.85
CA THR A 449 2.36 13.18 12.04
C THR A 449 2.46 11.80 12.66
N TYR A 450 1.71 11.58 13.74
CA TYR A 450 1.53 10.32 14.43
C TYR A 450 0.12 9.81 14.14
N THR A 451 -0.02 8.53 13.86
CA THR A 451 -1.31 7.84 13.75
C THR A 451 -1.21 6.51 14.48
N VAL A 452 -2.08 6.26 15.44
CA VAL A 452 -2.12 5.00 16.19
C VAL A 452 -3.39 4.21 15.87
N ALA A 453 -3.26 2.89 15.76
CA ALA A 453 -4.39 2.02 15.46
C ALA A 453 -5.16 1.70 16.74
N PRO A 454 -6.50 1.54 16.69
CA PRO A 454 -7.24 0.97 17.81
C PRO A 454 -6.65 -0.40 18.22
N PRO A 455 -6.59 -0.73 19.52
CA PRO A 455 -7.18 -0.03 20.66
C PRO A 455 -6.31 1.07 21.31
N TYR A 456 -5.26 1.54 20.61
CA TYR A 456 -4.29 2.48 21.16
C TYR A 456 -4.70 3.95 21.01
N SER A 457 -4.17 4.80 21.88
CA SER A 457 -4.25 6.27 21.75
C SER A 457 -2.95 6.94 22.22
N LEU A 458 -2.69 8.16 21.74
CA LEU A 458 -1.53 8.96 22.12
C LEU A 458 -1.79 9.67 23.45
N LYS A 459 -0.97 9.40 24.46
CA LYS A 459 -0.91 10.15 25.73
C LYS A 459 -0.04 11.40 25.61
N GLU A 460 1.14 11.20 25.02
CA GLU A 460 2.15 12.23 24.83
C GLU A 460 2.89 11.98 23.53
N VAL A 461 3.33 13.04 22.88
CA VAL A 461 4.24 12.96 21.73
C VAL A 461 5.43 13.87 21.96
N HIS A 462 6.59 13.43 21.53
CA HIS A 462 7.82 14.18 21.60
C HIS A 462 8.60 14.02 20.29
N VAL A 463 9.12 15.12 19.76
CA VAL A 463 9.99 15.11 18.59
C VAL A 463 11.26 15.88 18.91
N ASP A 464 12.39 15.30 18.57
CA ASP A 464 13.65 16.02 18.57
C ASP A 464 14.24 16.05 17.17
N LEU A 465 14.65 17.24 16.72
CA LEU A 465 15.21 17.46 15.39
C LEU A 465 16.38 18.44 15.53
N ASP A 466 17.60 17.91 15.50
CA ASP A 466 18.83 18.66 15.74
C ASP A 466 20.00 18.02 14.97
N CYS A 467 21.24 18.41 15.26
CA CYS A 467 22.45 17.90 14.61
C CYS A 467 23.21 16.92 15.49
N LEU A 468 23.72 15.83 14.91
CA LEU A 468 24.57 14.88 15.61
C LEU A 468 25.93 15.49 16.05
N PRO A 469 26.55 15.01 17.14
CA PRO A 469 26.05 13.99 18.07
C PRO A 469 24.86 14.51 18.91
N MET A 470 23.96 13.62 19.29
CA MET A 470 22.78 13.98 20.09
C MET A 470 23.20 14.52 21.48
N ASP A 471 22.58 15.61 21.92
CA ASP A 471 22.77 16.17 23.26
C ASP A 471 21.51 16.02 24.15
N LYS A 472 20.37 15.66 23.57
CA LYS A 472 19.09 15.42 24.24
C LYS A 472 18.66 13.97 24.07
N CYS A 473 18.43 13.29 25.19
CA CYS A 473 18.02 11.87 25.17
C CYS A 473 16.80 11.55 26.06
N ALA A 474 16.36 12.51 26.86
CA ALA A 474 15.13 12.39 27.65
C ALA A 474 13.96 13.04 26.89
N PRO A 475 12.75 12.45 26.88
CA PRO A 475 11.61 13.00 26.15
C PRO A 475 11.28 14.44 26.55
N GLY A 476 11.38 14.76 27.84
CA GLY A 476 11.16 16.13 28.35
C GLY A 476 12.22 17.16 27.94
N THR A 477 13.29 16.76 27.26
CA THR A 477 14.34 17.64 26.72
C THR A 477 14.26 17.82 25.21
N TYR A 478 13.36 17.10 24.54
CA TYR A 478 13.21 17.17 23.09
C TYR A 478 12.65 18.51 22.65
N THR A 479 13.01 18.91 21.42
CA THR A 479 12.66 20.20 20.83
C THR A 479 11.15 20.46 20.81
N PHE A 480 10.33 19.43 20.66
CA PHE A 480 8.88 19.49 20.73
C PHE A 480 8.31 18.46 21.70
N GLY A 481 7.30 18.85 22.48
CA GLY A 481 6.53 17.97 23.35
C GLY A 481 5.07 18.40 23.47
N LYS A 482 4.15 17.43 23.46
CA LYS A 482 2.72 17.66 23.69
C LYS A 482 2.11 16.52 24.49
N THR A 483 1.49 16.87 25.62
CA THR A 483 0.67 15.96 26.44
C THR A 483 -0.82 16.18 26.12
N PHE A 484 -1.57 15.08 26.02
CA PHE A 484 -3.02 15.09 25.80
C PHE A 484 -3.75 14.75 27.10
N SER A 485 -4.81 15.50 27.42
CA SER A 485 -5.69 15.21 28.55
C SER A 485 -6.78 14.20 28.18
N GLY A 486 -7.15 13.30 29.10
CA GLY A 486 -8.26 12.37 28.92
C GLY A 486 -7.84 11.04 28.25
N ALA A 487 -8.69 10.53 27.35
CA ALA A 487 -8.52 9.22 26.70
C ALA A 487 -7.42 9.17 25.61
N GLY A 488 -6.61 10.23 25.49
CA GLY A 488 -5.64 10.40 24.41
C GLY A 488 -6.29 10.75 23.06
N VAL A 489 -5.49 10.78 22.00
CA VAL A 489 -5.94 11.04 20.63
C VAL A 489 -5.43 9.96 19.66
N ALA A 490 -6.19 9.62 18.62
CA ALA A 490 -5.80 8.60 17.65
C ALA A 490 -4.74 9.10 16.64
N ALA A 491 -4.66 10.41 16.42
CA ALA A 491 -3.68 11.00 15.53
C ALA A 491 -3.31 12.41 16.00
N TYR A 492 -2.09 12.83 15.67
CA TYR A 492 -1.61 14.18 15.96
C TYR A 492 -0.54 14.61 14.96
N THR A 493 -0.57 15.87 14.53
CA THR A 493 0.50 16.47 13.73
C THR A 493 1.11 17.64 14.50
N THR A 494 2.43 17.71 14.57
CA THR A 494 3.12 18.82 15.25
C THR A 494 2.79 20.15 14.58
N ALA A 495 2.30 21.10 15.39
CA ALA A 495 1.90 22.43 14.97
C ALA A 495 2.29 23.49 16.02
N PRO A 496 3.07 24.53 15.65
CA PRO A 496 3.77 24.64 14.37
C PRO A 496 4.82 23.53 14.19
N GLY A 497 5.25 23.28 12.96
CA GLY A 497 6.38 22.38 12.69
C GLY A 497 7.70 22.96 13.27
N MET A 498 8.76 22.14 13.28
CA MET A 498 10.08 22.53 13.78
C MET A 498 11.00 22.98 12.64
N PRO A 499 11.85 24.01 12.81
CA PRO A 499 12.79 24.38 11.76
C PRO A 499 13.76 23.23 11.46
N PHE A 500 14.01 22.96 10.18
CA PHE A 500 15.05 22.00 9.80
C PHE A 500 16.43 22.57 10.15
N PRO A 501 17.29 21.86 10.89
CA PRO A 501 18.52 22.42 11.43
C PRO A 501 19.58 22.61 10.34
N VAL A 502 20.44 23.61 10.54
CA VAL A 502 21.64 23.83 9.71
C VAL A 502 22.83 23.24 10.45
N CYS A 503 23.25 22.05 10.05
CA CYS A 503 24.34 21.35 10.74
C CYS A 503 25.72 21.87 10.32
N PRO A 504 26.67 21.99 11.27
CA PRO A 504 28.07 22.27 10.96
C PRO A 504 28.65 21.24 9.96
N ALA A 505 29.69 21.63 9.23
CA ALA A 505 30.33 20.78 8.24
C ALA A 505 30.69 19.40 8.83
N GLY A 506 30.25 18.33 8.15
CA GLY A 506 30.48 16.95 8.56
C GLY A 506 29.47 16.38 9.58
N ARG A 507 28.58 17.21 10.15
CA ARG A 507 27.48 16.74 11.02
C ARG A 507 26.22 16.49 10.21
N LYS A 508 25.46 15.48 10.62
CA LYS A 508 24.17 15.13 10.01
C LYS A 508 23.03 15.58 10.91
N PRO A 509 21.89 16.00 10.34
CA PRO A 509 20.66 16.14 11.10
C PRO A 509 20.21 14.77 11.63
N TYR A 510 19.53 14.76 12.75
CA TYR A 510 18.80 13.60 13.25
C TYR A 510 17.35 13.96 13.56
N LEU A 511 16.46 12.97 13.49
CA LEU A 511 15.06 13.07 13.88
C LEU A 511 14.73 11.93 14.85
N THR A 512 14.31 12.25 16.07
CA THR A 512 13.76 11.28 17.02
C THR A 512 12.25 11.45 17.09
N VAL A 513 11.51 10.39 16.79
CA VAL A 513 10.04 10.36 16.91
C VAL A 513 9.67 9.48 18.08
N HIS A 514 9.08 10.07 19.12
CA HIS A 514 8.77 9.40 20.37
C HIS A 514 7.32 9.66 20.79
N ALA A 515 6.65 8.65 21.35
CA ALA A 515 5.30 8.80 21.89
C ALA A 515 5.09 7.95 23.15
N SER A 516 4.20 8.41 24.03
CA SER A 516 3.65 7.62 25.13
C SER A 516 2.26 7.15 24.74
N ILE A 517 2.00 5.84 24.89
CA ILE A 517 0.83 5.16 24.33
C ILE A 517 -0.09 4.69 25.46
N LEU A 518 -1.39 4.92 25.29
CA LEU A 518 -2.46 4.33 26.08
C LEU A 518 -3.09 3.16 25.31
N VAL A 519 -3.71 2.24 26.05
CA VAL A 519 -4.59 1.20 25.50
C VAL A 519 -5.93 1.23 26.20
N THR A 520 -7.01 1.12 25.44
CA THR A 520 -8.36 0.99 26.02
C THR A 520 -8.62 -0.47 26.37
N SER A 521 -8.91 -0.76 27.64
CA SER A 521 -9.21 -2.11 28.13
C SER A 521 -10.54 -2.16 28.89
N THR A 522 -11.26 -3.28 28.76
CA THR A 522 -12.44 -3.59 29.58
C THR A 522 -12.10 -4.39 30.84
N THR A 523 -10.82 -4.73 31.01
CA THR A 523 -10.28 -5.46 32.18
C THR A 523 -9.27 -4.59 32.93
N THR A 524 -8.85 -5.04 34.12
CA THR A 524 -7.80 -4.38 34.92
C THR A 524 -6.54 -4.17 34.09
N CYS A 525 -6.00 -2.95 34.13
CA CYS A 525 -4.77 -2.58 33.43
C CYS A 525 -3.61 -3.49 33.83
N GLY A 526 -2.97 -4.12 32.84
CA GLY A 526 -1.67 -4.77 33.04
C GLY A 526 -0.56 -3.73 33.27
N PRO A 527 0.62 -4.17 33.76
CA PRO A 527 1.78 -3.29 33.82
C PRO A 527 2.16 -2.79 32.41
N PRO A 528 2.68 -1.56 32.27
CA PRO A 528 3.18 -1.06 30.99
C PRO A 528 4.27 -1.96 30.43
N VAL A 529 4.30 -2.13 29.11
CA VAL A 529 5.35 -2.87 28.41
C VAL A 529 6.67 -2.11 28.60
N ALA A 530 7.67 -2.79 29.19
CA ALA A 530 8.97 -2.19 29.45
C ALA A 530 9.64 -1.78 28.13
N SER A 531 10.04 -0.50 28.09
CA SER A 531 10.65 0.15 26.94
C SER A 531 12.10 -0.17 26.76
#